data_AF-A0A919S685-F1
#
_entry.id   AF-A0A919S685-F1
#
_cell.length_a   1.000
_cell.length_b   1.000
_cell.length_c   1.000
_cell.angle_alpha   90.00
_cell.angle_beta   90.00
_cell.angle_gamma   90.00
#
_symmetry.space_group_name_H-M   'P 1'
#
loop_
_entity.id
_entity.type
_entity.pdbx_description
1 polymer ?
#
loop_
_entity_poly.entity_id
_entity_poly.type
_entity_poly.pdbx_seq_one_letter_code
_entity_poly.pdbx_strand_id
1 'polypeptide(L)'
;MTVLRTVSAMASRKGRVRTVLSVFPGRPRRGPAIILVALVALVGAWYGGAAGHRVGLESAPELPRGAAAAQITGTVLPGLKVWGGGDPDPVVSQPDGEGIEYGYATYWVRHNDATRDVSGYSAAARDRLVAAGWDVHDFTLTGPEDYIDGGQGTGVTFWAARSGLVLGYDNSLLTGFPAYDSDGGVQLTLRRGSSFEATAAGWAGAVLGALLAWFLGAWVGRTLAGVAGGTAITGVLTVGMLVMSLPAMLMSPPPDPPGAAPWWGGLAYLGLFTTVLAALAALLLLFLAGAVAVSRSATWRRARGLAAAAVRRRPRAVFAGLAMVVAALVAAIALPSSPTALPAVRAACRPAPGVPAEAPAAQTRDSLLAHVYVDPASTPDERNLITAAIRRSWAGGTQGMVWEPGATEFRDTYCDGGPVHSEAVAGLPYFFPVELGVASDFPALVQEVQGLPGVVAVQHKPA
;
A
#
# COMPACT_ATOMS: atom_id res chain seq x y z
N MET A 1 -35.55 -15.68 43.59
CA MET A 1 -34.79 -16.18 44.77
C MET A 1 -34.68 -17.71 44.80
N THR A 2 -34.69 -18.41 43.65
CA THR A 2 -34.78 -19.88 43.60
C THR A 2 -33.96 -20.47 42.44
N VAL A 3 -32.74 -19.96 42.21
CA VAL A 3 -31.80 -20.52 41.21
C VAL A 3 -30.37 -20.69 41.78
N LEU A 4 -30.13 -20.27 43.03
CA LEU A 4 -28.80 -20.27 43.65
C LEU A 4 -28.50 -21.48 44.56
N ARG A 5 -29.34 -22.53 44.56
CA ARG A 5 -29.15 -23.71 45.44
C ARG A 5 -28.57 -24.96 44.78
N THR A 6 -28.42 -25.01 43.45
CA THR A 6 -28.04 -26.26 42.77
C THR A 6 -26.54 -26.46 42.55
N VAL A 7 -25.68 -25.53 43.01
CA VAL A 7 -24.21 -25.66 42.85
C VAL A 7 -23.51 -26.11 44.13
N SER A 8 -24.21 -26.18 45.27
CA SER A 8 -23.56 -26.47 46.57
C SER A 8 -23.48 -27.96 46.95
N ALA A 9 -23.99 -28.89 46.13
CA ALA A 9 -24.12 -30.31 46.49
C ALA A 9 -23.18 -31.27 45.72
N MET A 10 -22.05 -30.80 45.20
CA MET A 10 -21.04 -31.65 44.55
C MET A 10 -19.63 -31.51 45.15
N ALA A 11 -19.53 -31.19 46.44
CA ALA A 11 -18.30 -31.26 47.21
C ALA A 11 -18.20 -32.61 47.96
N SER A 12 -18.02 -33.71 47.22
CA SER A 12 -17.76 -35.04 47.79
C SER A 12 -16.28 -35.42 47.66
N ARG A 13 -15.66 -35.55 48.84
CA ARG A 13 -14.43 -36.30 49.23
C ARG A 13 -13.43 -36.71 48.14
N LYS A 14 -12.22 -36.13 48.25
CA LYS A 14 -10.92 -36.64 47.75
C LYS A 14 -10.68 -36.65 46.23
N GLY A 15 -11.41 -35.86 45.45
CA GLY A 15 -10.95 -35.47 44.11
C GLY A 15 -10.17 -34.16 44.19
N ARG A 16 -8.86 -34.16 43.89
CA ARG A 16 -8.14 -32.90 43.61
C ARG A 16 -8.86 -32.20 42.47
N VAL A 17 -9.65 -31.19 42.78
CA VAL A 17 -10.07 -30.19 41.79
C VAL A 17 -8.78 -29.47 41.39
N ARG A 18 -8.08 -30.01 40.38
CA ARG A 18 -7.13 -29.23 39.60
C ARG A 18 -7.96 -28.16 38.93
N THR A 19 -8.02 -27.01 39.57
CA THR A 19 -8.63 -25.79 39.04
C THR A 19 -8.17 -25.66 37.60
N VAL A 20 -9.10 -25.54 36.66
CA VAL A 20 -8.80 -25.23 35.25
C VAL A 20 -8.07 -23.87 35.15
N LEU A 21 -8.11 -23.05 36.20
CA LEU A 21 -7.23 -21.88 36.41
C LEU A 21 -5.74 -22.19 36.65
N SER A 22 -5.35 -23.43 36.91
CA SER A 22 -3.93 -23.86 36.86
C SER A 22 -3.38 -23.94 35.43
N VAL A 23 -4.26 -23.81 34.41
CA VAL A 23 -3.89 -23.60 33.01
C VAL A 23 -3.54 -22.13 32.74
N PHE A 24 -3.95 -21.21 33.61
CA PHE A 24 -3.45 -19.84 33.55
C PHE A 24 -2.00 -19.79 34.05
N PRO A 25 -1.13 -19.13 33.28
CA PRO A 25 0.32 -19.28 33.35
C PRO A 25 0.87 -18.80 34.70
N GLY A 26 1.58 -19.67 35.41
CA GLY A 26 2.41 -19.27 36.55
C GLY A 26 3.41 -18.19 36.16
N ARG A 27 3.57 -17.16 37.01
CA ARG A 27 4.42 -15.99 36.77
C ARG A 27 5.82 -16.42 36.28
N PRO A 28 6.34 -15.86 35.17
CA PRO A 28 7.72 -16.06 34.76
C PRO A 28 8.66 -15.64 35.90
N ARG A 29 9.42 -16.59 36.44
CA ARG A 29 10.26 -16.39 37.64
C ARG A 29 11.60 -15.66 37.36
N ARG A 30 11.88 -15.26 36.12
CA ARG A 30 13.16 -14.65 35.70
C ARG A 30 12.91 -13.37 34.90
N GLY A 31 13.55 -12.27 35.32
CA GLY A 31 13.45 -10.93 34.71
C GLY A 31 13.57 -10.87 33.18
N PRO A 32 14.56 -11.50 32.52
CA PRO A 32 14.74 -11.36 31.07
C PRO A 32 13.61 -11.99 30.23
N ALA A 33 12.92 -13.00 30.76
CA ALA A 33 11.78 -13.60 30.05
C ALA A 33 10.56 -12.66 30.04
N ILE A 34 10.39 -11.82 31.06
CA ILE A 34 9.31 -10.83 31.11
C ILE A 34 9.53 -9.75 30.05
N ILE A 35 10.76 -9.25 29.96
CA ILE A 35 11.14 -8.23 28.97
C ILE A 35 10.88 -8.77 27.56
N LEU A 36 11.29 -10.01 27.28
CA LEU A 36 11.09 -10.62 25.98
C LEU A 36 9.60 -10.74 25.61
N VAL A 37 8.76 -11.23 26.52
CA VAL A 37 7.33 -11.39 26.26
C VAL A 37 6.65 -10.02 26.10
N ALA A 38 7.10 -9.00 26.84
CA ALA A 38 6.64 -7.62 26.66
C ALA A 38 7.00 -7.07 25.27
N LEU A 39 8.23 -7.31 24.79
CA LEU A 39 8.65 -6.91 23.44
C LEU A 39 7.84 -7.63 22.35
N VAL A 40 7.60 -8.94 22.50
CA VAL A 40 6.72 -9.70 21.60
C VAL A 40 5.31 -9.11 21.59
N ALA A 41 4.78 -8.73 22.76
CA ALA A 41 3.47 -8.10 22.87
C ALA A 41 3.43 -6.72 22.19
N LEU A 42 4.49 -5.91 22.25
CA LEU A 42 4.56 -4.62 21.55
C LEU A 42 4.58 -4.80 20.02
N VAL A 43 5.36 -5.75 19.51
CA VAL A 43 5.36 -6.09 18.08
C VAL A 43 3.97 -6.59 17.66
N GLY A 44 3.36 -7.46 18.46
CA GLY A 44 1.99 -7.91 18.25
C GLY A 44 0.97 -6.77 18.27
N ALA A 45 1.14 -5.79 19.15
CA ALA A 45 0.30 -4.60 19.23
C ALA A 45 0.38 -3.77 17.95
N TRP A 46 1.59 -3.59 17.43
CA TRP A 46 1.80 -2.82 16.22
C TRP A 46 1.16 -3.47 14.99
N TYR A 47 1.40 -4.76 14.75
CA TYR A 47 0.76 -5.48 13.63
C TYR A 47 -0.75 -5.61 13.81
N GLY A 48 -1.20 -5.92 15.02
CA GLY A 48 -2.62 -5.99 15.34
C GLY A 48 -3.30 -4.64 15.13
N GLY A 49 -2.64 -3.54 15.50
CA GLY A 49 -3.13 -2.19 15.30
C GLY A 49 -3.18 -1.80 13.84
N ALA A 50 -2.18 -2.16 13.04
CA ALA A 50 -2.19 -1.93 11.60
C ALA A 50 -3.38 -2.64 10.92
N ALA A 51 -3.59 -3.92 11.24
CA ALA A 51 -4.70 -4.71 10.73
C ALA A 51 -6.06 -4.15 11.18
N GLY A 52 -6.21 -3.84 12.47
CA GLY A 52 -7.44 -3.24 12.99
C GLY A 52 -7.74 -1.88 12.36
N HIS A 53 -6.73 -1.05 12.20
CA HIS A 53 -6.88 0.25 11.56
C HIS A 53 -7.28 0.11 10.09
N ARG A 54 -6.71 -0.84 9.35
CA ARG A 54 -7.12 -1.13 7.97
C ARG A 54 -8.59 -1.53 7.89
N VAL A 55 -9.05 -2.43 8.75
CA VAL A 55 -10.46 -2.82 8.81
C VAL A 55 -11.36 -1.62 9.06
N GLY A 56 -10.97 -0.73 9.99
CA GLY A 56 -11.74 0.48 10.27
C GLY A 56 -11.74 1.52 9.14
N LEU A 57 -10.75 1.49 8.24
CA LEU A 57 -10.75 2.31 7.01
C LEU A 57 -11.66 1.73 5.93
N GLU A 58 -11.61 0.40 5.76
CA GLU A 58 -12.46 -0.30 4.80
C GLU A 58 -13.95 -0.19 5.18
N SER A 59 -14.26 0.01 6.47
CA SER A 59 -15.61 0.32 6.94
C SER A 59 -15.98 1.80 6.92
N ALA A 60 -15.02 2.70 6.73
CA ALA A 60 -15.27 4.14 6.76
C ALA A 60 -16.12 4.56 5.56
N PRO A 61 -16.94 5.63 5.69
CA PRO A 61 -17.71 6.15 4.57
C PRO A 61 -16.83 6.45 3.35
N GLU A 62 -17.39 6.18 2.17
CA GLU A 62 -16.75 6.50 0.89
C GLU A 62 -16.54 8.01 0.76
N LEU A 63 -15.55 8.41 -0.06
CA LEU A 63 -15.37 9.82 -0.39
C LEU A 63 -16.64 10.40 -1.05
N PRO A 64 -16.94 11.70 -0.83
CA PRO A 64 -18.05 12.34 -1.51
C PRO A 64 -17.93 12.15 -3.02
N ARG A 65 -19.03 11.71 -3.67
CA ARG A 65 -19.11 11.55 -5.12
C ARG A 65 -20.19 12.44 -5.73
N GLY A 66 -20.12 12.64 -7.05
CA GLY A 66 -21.15 13.34 -7.82
C GLY A 66 -21.44 14.76 -7.30
N ALA A 67 -22.71 15.04 -6.99
CA ALA A 67 -23.14 16.37 -6.54
C ALA A 67 -22.45 16.84 -5.25
N ALA A 68 -22.13 15.93 -4.33
CA ALA A 68 -21.44 16.29 -3.09
C ALA A 68 -19.99 16.72 -3.35
N ALA A 69 -19.27 15.99 -4.21
CA ALA A 69 -17.95 16.40 -4.66
C ALA A 69 -17.99 17.74 -5.41
N ALA A 70 -18.95 17.90 -6.33
CA ALA A 70 -19.14 19.13 -7.09
C ALA A 70 -19.44 20.36 -6.20
N GLN A 71 -20.15 20.16 -5.08
CA GLN A 71 -20.39 21.23 -4.11
C GLN A 71 -19.10 21.65 -3.39
N ILE A 72 -18.25 20.70 -3.01
CA ILE A 72 -16.96 20.98 -2.37
C ILE A 72 -16.04 21.71 -3.35
N THR A 73 -15.86 21.17 -4.55
CA THR A 73 -15.00 21.80 -5.57
C THR A 73 -15.56 23.15 -6.02
N GLY A 74 -16.88 23.29 -6.17
CA GLY A 74 -17.54 24.55 -6.52
C GLY A 74 -17.44 25.64 -5.43
N THR A 75 -17.22 25.26 -4.17
CA THR A 75 -16.92 26.22 -3.09
C THR A 75 -15.55 26.86 -3.30
N VAL A 76 -14.56 26.05 -3.70
CA VAL A 76 -13.17 26.49 -3.87
C VAL A 76 -12.95 27.14 -5.23
N LEU A 77 -13.56 26.58 -6.27
CA LEU A 77 -13.36 26.88 -7.69
C LEU A 77 -14.68 27.31 -8.37
N PRO A 78 -15.29 28.42 -7.93
CA PRO A 78 -16.61 28.81 -8.39
C PRO A 78 -16.60 29.19 -9.88
N GLY A 79 -17.50 28.59 -10.65
CA GLY A 79 -17.68 28.88 -12.07
C GLY A 79 -16.56 28.38 -12.99
N LEU A 80 -15.59 27.64 -12.46
CA LEU A 80 -14.53 27.04 -13.25
C LEU A 80 -14.93 25.64 -13.72
N LYS A 81 -14.48 25.27 -14.92
CA LYS A 81 -14.54 23.88 -15.38
C LYS A 81 -13.52 23.09 -14.58
N VAL A 82 -13.97 22.21 -13.69
CA VAL A 82 -13.10 21.34 -12.90
C VAL A 82 -12.87 20.02 -13.64
N TRP A 83 -11.62 19.60 -13.73
CA TRP A 83 -11.19 18.30 -14.26
C TRP A 83 -10.81 17.36 -13.11
N GLY A 84 -10.68 16.06 -13.42
CA GLY A 84 -10.36 15.03 -12.43
C GLY A 84 -11.56 14.49 -11.65
N GLY A 85 -11.32 14.08 -10.42
CA GLY A 85 -12.24 13.34 -9.57
C GLY A 85 -12.07 11.83 -9.69
N GLY A 86 -13.07 11.07 -9.27
CA GLY A 86 -13.11 9.62 -9.43
C GLY A 86 -13.53 8.91 -8.15
N ASP A 87 -13.37 7.59 -8.17
CA ASP A 87 -13.77 6.72 -7.09
C ASP A 87 -12.57 5.89 -6.60
N PRO A 88 -11.70 6.50 -5.79
CA PRO A 88 -10.51 5.82 -5.30
C PRO A 88 -10.90 4.76 -4.27
N ASP A 89 -10.15 3.67 -4.28
CA ASP A 89 -10.26 2.65 -3.25
C ASP A 89 -9.98 3.19 -1.84
N PRO A 90 -10.42 2.50 -0.77
CA PRO A 90 -10.15 2.86 0.63
C PRO A 90 -8.71 3.29 0.93
N VAL A 91 -7.79 2.61 0.26
CA VAL A 91 -6.36 2.67 0.49
C VAL A 91 -5.71 2.55 -0.89
N VAL A 92 -4.85 3.50 -1.24
CA VAL A 92 -4.15 3.51 -2.52
C VAL A 92 -2.65 3.40 -2.28
N SER A 93 -1.98 2.59 -3.10
CA SER A 93 -0.52 2.58 -3.15
C SER A 93 -0.04 3.81 -3.92
N GLN A 94 1.02 4.45 -3.46
CA GLN A 94 1.67 5.49 -4.25
C GLN A 94 2.35 4.87 -5.49
N PRO A 95 2.44 5.59 -6.62
CA PRO A 95 3.02 5.07 -7.86
C PRO A 95 4.48 4.61 -7.71
N ASP A 96 5.26 5.36 -6.94
CA ASP A 96 6.65 5.05 -6.62
C ASP A 96 6.83 3.79 -5.75
N GLY A 97 5.73 3.18 -5.28
CA GLY A 97 5.75 2.06 -4.37
C GLY A 97 6.30 2.40 -2.99
N GLU A 98 6.53 3.68 -2.73
CA GLU A 98 7.13 4.15 -1.50
C GLU A 98 6.10 4.14 -0.37
N GLY A 99 4.85 4.53 -0.63
CA GLY A 99 3.86 4.66 0.42
C GLY A 99 2.49 4.05 0.13
N ILE A 100 1.67 4.13 1.18
CA ILE A 100 0.23 3.90 1.12
C ILE A 100 -0.44 5.16 1.64
N GLU A 101 -1.41 5.68 0.89
CA GLU A 101 -2.25 6.80 1.30
C GLU A 101 -3.68 6.33 1.56
N TYR A 102 -4.42 7.13 2.33
CA TYR A 102 -5.87 7.00 2.30
C TYR A 102 -6.38 7.37 0.92
N GLY A 103 -7.35 6.62 0.40
CA GLY A 103 -7.93 6.91 -0.91
C GLY A 103 -8.30 8.38 -1.03
N TYR A 104 -7.85 9.00 -2.13
CA TYR A 104 -8.00 10.41 -2.42
C TYR A 104 -8.44 10.62 -3.87
N ALA A 105 -9.16 11.70 -4.11
CA ALA A 105 -9.55 12.15 -5.44
C ALA A 105 -8.89 13.50 -5.71
N THR A 106 -8.24 13.60 -6.87
CA THR A 106 -7.59 14.82 -7.32
C THR A 106 -8.50 15.55 -8.28
N TYR A 107 -8.70 16.84 -8.05
CA TYR A 107 -9.39 17.75 -8.95
C TYR A 107 -8.43 18.84 -9.35
N TRP A 108 -8.57 19.39 -10.54
CA TRP A 108 -7.73 20.50 -10.95
C TRP A 108 -8.43 21.43 -11.92
N VAL A 109 -7.89 22.64 -12.04
CA VAL A 109 -8.28 23.65 -13.03
C VAL A 109 -7.07 24.26 -13.68
N ARG A 110 -7.16 24.45 -15.00
CA ARG A 110 -6.21 25.27 -15.75
C ARG A 110 -6.25 26.71 -15.27
N HIS A 111 -5.12 27.38 -15.45
CA HIS A 111 -5.07 28.81 -15.21
C HIS A 111 -5.98 29.61 -16.16
N ASN A 112 -6.58 30.64 -15.60
CA ASN A 112 -7.20 31.75 -16.31
C ASN A 112 -6.72 33.06 -15.67
N ASP A 113 -7.18 34.20 -16.19
CA ASP A 113 -6.77 35.52 -15.68
C ASP A 113 -6.98 35.68 -14.16
N ALA A 114 -8.03 35.05 -13.60
CA ALA A 114 -8.32 35.11 -12.17
C ALA A 114 -7.40 34.21 -11.34
N THR A 115 -7.18 32.96 -11.75
CA THR A 115 -6.36 32.01 -10.98
C THR A 115 -4.87 32.29 -11.08
N ARG A 116 -4.42 33.02 -12.12
CA ARG A 116 -3.04 33.49 -12.26
C ARG A 116 -2.65 34.54 -11.21
N ASP A 117 -3.59 35.24 -10.58
CA ASP A 117 -3.34 35.93 -9.32
C ASP A 117 -3.27 34.90 -8.18
N VAL A 118 -2.14 34.19 -8.12
CA VAL A 118 -1.95 33.03 -7.23
C VAL A 118 -2.24 33.41 -5.76
N SER A 119 -1.74 34.55 -5.31
CA SER A 119 -1.92 35.02 -3.94
C SER A 119 -3.37 35.43 -3.68
N GLY A 120 -3.94 36.30 -4.52
CA GLY A 120 -5.30 36.81 -4.32
C GLY A 120 -6.37 35.73 -4.47
N TYR A 121 -6.26 34.88 -5.49
CA TYR A 121 -7.21 33.79 -5.71
C TYR A 121 -7.17 32.75 -4.58
N SER A 122 -5.98 32.38 -4.10
CA SER A 122 -5.84 31.38 -3.04
C SER A 122 -6.29 31.91 -1.67
N ALA A 123 -6.08 33.20 -1.39
CA ALA A 123 -6.66 33.85 -0.21
C ALA A 123 -8.20 33.83 -0.26
N ALA A 124 -8.78 34.13 -1.42
CA ALA A 124 -10.24 34.07 -1.60
C ALA A 124 -10.77 32.62 -1.51
N ALA A 125 -10.02 31.63 -2.00
CA ALA A 125 -10.36 30.21 -1.88
C ALA A 125 -10.38 29.76 -0.40
N ARG A 126 -9.36 30.13 0.38
CA ARG A 126 -9.32 29.93 1.83
C ARG A 126 -10.54 30.54 2.51
N ASP A 127 -10.85 31.81 2.22
CA ASP A 127 -11.96 32.51 2.87
C ASP A 127 -13.32 31.87 2.55
N ARG A 128 -13.51 31.36 1.32
CA ARG A 128 -14.70 30.57 0.95
C ARG A 128 -14.79 29.26 1.73
N LEU A 129 -13.68 28.56 1.94
CA LEU A 129 -13.63 27.33 2.73
C LEU A 129 -13.96 27.60 4.21
N VAL A 130 -13.37 28.64 4.81
CA VAL A 130 -13.69 29.06 6.18
C VAL A 130 -15.17 29.41 6.32
N ALA A 131 -15.73 30.18 5.37
CA ALA A 131 -17.15 30.51 5.36
C ALA A 131 -18.06 29.27 5.21
N ALA A 132 -17.58 28.21 4.55
CA ALA A 132 -18.25 26.92 4.43
C ALA A 132 -18.00 25.98 5.63
N GLY A 133 -17.35 26.47 6.71
CA GLY A 133 -17.12 25.74 7.94
C GLY A 133 -15.98 24.72 7.87
N TRP A 134 -14.99 24.94 7.00
CA TRP A 134 -13.73 24.19 7.01
C TRP A 134 -12.72 24.87 7.93
N ASP A 135 -11.96 24.05 8.66
CA ASP A 135 -10.80 24.50 9.42
C ASP A 135 -9.58 24.51 8.49
N VAL A 136 -9.02 25.70 8.20
CA VAL A 136 -7.90 25.86 7.24
C VAL A 136 -6.58 26.07 7.98
N HIS A 137 -5.52 25.43 7.49
CA HIS A 137 -4.21 25.34 8.12
C HIS A 137 -3.07 25.57 7.10
N ASP A 138 -1.89 25.92 7.62
CA ASP A 138 -0.60 25.92 6.90
C ASP A 138 -0.59 26.66 5.56
N PHE A 139 -1.24 27.82 5.51
CA PHE A 139 -1.24 28.69 4.34
C PHE A 139 0.16 29.22 4.06
N THR A 140 0.78 28.69 3.00
CA THR A 140 2.16 28.97 2.62
C THR A 140 2.18 29.58 1.23
N LEU A 141 2.78 30.76 1.12
CA LEU A 141 3.07 31.41 -0.17
C LEU A 141 4.54 31.16 -0.51
N THR A 142 4.77 30.47 -1.61
CA THR A 142 6.09 30.29 -2.21
C THR A 142 6.31 31.40 -3.22
N GLY A 143 7.38 32.18 -3.00
CA GLY A 143 7.79 33.25 -3.91
C GLY A 143 8.29 32.71 -5.26
N PRO A 144 8.70 33.60 -6.19
CA PRO A 144 9.25 33.18 -7.47
C PRO A 144 10.54 32.37 -7.24
N GLU A 145 10.52 31.11 -7.67
CA GLU A 145 11.67 30.21 -7.68
C GLU A 145 12.16 30.01 -9.12
N ASP A 146 13.44 30.26 -9.37
CA ASP A 146 14.07 30.04 -10.68
C ASP A 146 14.33 28.55 -10.89
N TYR A 147 13.78 27.98 -11.97
CA TYR A 147 14.07 26.62 -12.39
C TYR A 147 15.33 26.55 -13.26
N ILE A 148 16.00 25.39 -13.24
CA ILE A 148 17.21 25.10 -14.04
C ILE A 148 16.97 25.36 -15.54
N ASP A 149 15.74 25.15 -16.01
CA ASP A 149 15.35 25.32 -17.42
C ASP A 149 14.96 26.78 -17.77
N GLY A 150 15.17 27.73 -16.84
CA GLY A 150 14.96 29.16 -17.07
C GLY A 150 13.54 29.68 -16.84
N GLY A 151 12.63 28.83 -16.36
CA GLY A 151 11.29 29.24 -15.91
C GLY A 151 11.28 29.75 -14.47
N GLN A 152 10.17 30.38 -14.07
CA GLN A 152 9.91 30.81 -12.70
C GLN A 152 8.60 30.21 -12.18
N GLY A 153 8.62 29.67 -10.96
CA GLY A 153 7.43 29.16 -10.27
C GLY A 153 7.01 30.03 -9.12
N THR A 154 5.72 30.31 -9.00
CA THR A 154 5.12 30.89 -7.78
C THR A 154 3.99 29.99 -7.32
N GLY A 155 3.77 29.85 -6.02
CA GLY A 155 2.78 28.88 -5.53
C GLY A 155 2.12 29.28 -4.22
N VAL A 156 0.91 28.79 -4.00
CA VAL A 156 0.27 28.79 -2.66
C VAL A 156 -0.23 27.40 -2.35
N THR A 157 0.14 26.89 -1.18
CA THR A 157 -0.40 25.64 -0.64
C THR A 157 -1.08 25.88 0.70
N PHE A 158 -2.11 25.10 0.98
CA PHE A 158 -2.72 24.97 2.29
C PHE A 158 -3.51 23.67 2.37
N TRP A 159 -3.97 23.30 3.56
CA TRP A 159 -4.94 22.22 3.70
C TRP A 159 -6.10 22.63 4.60
N ALA A 160 -7.23 21.97 4.42
CA ALA A 160 -8.45 22.24 5.16
C ALA A 160 -9.12 20.94 5.65
N ALA A 161 -9.73 20.94 6.82
CA ALA A 161 -10.44 19.78 7.36
C ALA A 161 -11.91 20.09 7.67
N ARG A 162 -12.79 19.12 7.42
CA ARG A 162 -14.21 19.19 7.80
C ARG A 162 -14.83 17.79 7.87
N SER A 163 -15.43 17.44 9.00
CA SER A 163 -16.20 16.19 9.16
C SER A 163 -15.44 14.92 8.75
N GLY A 164 -14.15 14.83 9.08
CA GLY A 164 -13.31 13.68 8.71
C GLY A 164 -12.85 13.66 7.25
N LEU A 165 -13.06 14.74 6.50
CA LEU A 165 -12.44 14.97 5.20
C LEU A 165 -11.28 15.93 5.35
N VAL A 166 -10.24 15.72 4.55
CA VAL A 166 -9.10 16.63 4.41
C VAL A 166 -9.02 17.03 2.94
N LEU A 167 -8.89 18.33 2.69
CA LEU A 167 -8.75 18.92 1.37
C LEU A 167 -7.38 19.59 1.30
N GLY A 168 -6.48 19.04 0.50
CA GLY A 168 -5.24 19.73 0.09
C GLY A 168 -5.55 20.71 -1.02
N TYR A 169 -4.91 21.87 -0.98
CA TYR A 169 -4.98 22.90 -2.01
C TYR A 169 -3.55 23.25 -2.43
N ASP A 170 -3.32 23.26 -3.74
CA ASP A 170 -2.10 23.78 -4.37
C ASP A 170 -2.52 24.67 -5.55
N ASN A 171 -1.98 25.87 -5.62
CA ASN A 171 -2.09 26.74 -6.77
C ASN A 171 -0.69 27.14 -7.18
N SER A 172 -0.18 26.57 -8.27
CA SER A 172 1.16 26.86 -8.78
C SER A 172 1.07 27.48 -10.17
N LEU A 173 1.84 28.55 -10.37
CA LEU A 173 1.97 29.27 -11.64
C LEU A 173 3.41 29.16 -12.12
N LEU A 174 3.59 28.61 -13.31
CA LEU A 174 4.87 28.47 -14.00
C LEU A 174 4.94 29.47 -15.16
N THR A 175 5.99 30.28 -15.19
CA THR A 175 6.22 31.28 -16.24
C THR A 175 7.59 31.07 -16.89
N GLY A 176 7.77 31.57 -18.12
CA GLY A 176 9.04 31.42 -18.85
C GLY A 176 9.27 30.05 -19.52
N PHE A 177 8.38 29.08 -19.29
CA PHE A 177 8.38 27.80 -20.02
C PHE A 177 7.83 27.96 -21.45
N PRO A 178 8.18 27.05 -22.38
CA PRO A 178 7.60 27.03 -23.72
C PRO A 178 6.07 26.99 -23.70
N ALA A 179 5.42 27.65 -24.68
CA ALA A 179 3.97 27.83 -24.69
C ALA A 179 3.15 26.52 -24.76
N TYR A 180 3.79 25.39 -25.08
CA TYR A 180 3.13 24.09 -25.01
C TYR A 180 3.08 23.54 -23.58
N ASP A 181 4.04 23.86 -22.71
CA ASP A 181 4.06 23.39 -21.32
C ASP A 181 2.92 24.02 -20.50
N SER A 182 2.53 23.35 -19.41
CA SER A 182 1.56 23.90 -18.47
C SER A 182 2.14 25.15 -17.83
N ASP A 183 1.39 26.24 -17.79
CA ASP A 183 1.69 27.38 -16.91
C ASP A 183 1.30 27.09 -15.45
N GLY A 184 1.12 25.81 -15.07
CA GLY A 184 0.59 25.38 -13.78
C GLY A 184 -0.94 25.31 -13.72
N GLY A 185 -1.51 25.47 -12.54
CA GLY A 185 -2.94 25.40 -12.28
C GLY A 185 -3.29 25.35 -10.80
N VAL A 186 -4.58 25.21 -10.50
CA VAL A 186 -5.04 24.94 -9.13
C VAL A 186 -5.41 23.46 -9.02
N GLN A 187 -4.79 22.75 -8.08
CA GLN A 187 -5.07 21.37 -7.73
C GLN A 187 -5.73 21.29 -6.36
N LEU A 188 -6.73 20.42 -6.24
CA LEU A 188 -7.39 20.06 -5.00
C LEU A 188 -7.28 18.55 -4.79
N THR A 189 -6.79 18.13 -3.63
CA THR A 189 -6.74 16.71 -3.27
C THR A 189 -7.70 16.47 -2.12
N LEU A 190 -8.87 15.87 -2.41
CA LEU A 190 -9.84 15.49 -1.41
C LEU A 190 -9.54 14.08 -0.92
N ARG A 191 -9.20 13.94 0.35
CA ARG A 191 -8.88 12.67 0.99
C ARG A 191 -9.69 12.46 2.26
N ARG A 192 -9.76 11.21 2.72
CA ARG A 192 -10.27 10.90 4.06
C ARG A 192 -9.22 11.32 5.09
N GLY A 193 -9.66 12.01 6.13
CA GLY A 193 -8.88 12.14 7.35
C GLY A 193 -8.93 10.86 8.18
N SER A 194 -8.16 10.81 9.26
CA SER A 194 -8.24 9.71 10.22
C SER A 194 -9.65 9.65 10.82
N SER A 195 -10.41 8.58 10.54
CA SER A 195 -11.69 8.38 11.20
C SER A 195 -11.47 7.88 12.63
N PHE A 196 -12.36 8.29 13.54
CA PHE A 196 -12.38 7.75 14.90
C PHE A 196 -12.55 6.22 14.87
N GLU A 197 -13.31 5.70 13.91
CA GLU A 197 -13.52 4.26 13.69
C GLU A 197 -12.22 3.54 13.34
N ALA A 198 -11.43 4.06 12.39
CA ALA A 198 -10.12 3.50 12.04
C ALA A 198 -9.15 3.55 13.23
N THR A 199 -9.19 4.63 13.99
CA THR A 199 -8.36 4.77 15.21
C THR A 199 -8.80 3.78 16.28
N ALA A 200 -10.10 3.67 16.56
CA ALA A 200 -10.65 2.77 17.57
C ALA A 200 -10.43 1.30 17.20
N ALA A 201 -10.65 0.93 15.94
CA ALA A 201 -10.36 -0.40 15.42
C ALA A 201 -8.85 -0.69 15.46
N GLY A 202 -8.00 0.31 15.21
CA GLY A 202 -6.56 0.24 15.42
C GLY A 202 -6.19 -0.07 16.87
N TRP A 203 -6.74 0.65 17.84
CA TRP A 203 -6.50 0.36 19.26
C TRP A 203 -7.02 -1.02 19.68
N ALA A 204 -8.21 -1.41 19.23
CA ALA A 204 -8.77 -2.74 19.50
C ALA A 204 -7.88 -3.84 18.92
N GLY A 205 -7.45 -3.67 17.67
CA GLY A 205 -6.51 -4.57 17.00
C GLY A 205 -5.17 -4.63 17.73
N ALA A 206 -4.65 -3.51 18.21
CA ALA A 206 -3.40 -3.45 18.97
C ALA A 206 -3.50 -4.21 20.30
N VAL A 207 -4.59 -4.04 21.04
CA VAL A 207 -4.82 -4.79 22.28
C VAL A 207 -4.93 -6.29 21.99
N LEU A 208 -5.71 -6.68 20.98
CA LEU A 208 -5.86 -8.09 20.59
C LEU A 208 -4.53 -8.71 20.13
N GLY A 209 -3.78 -8.00 19.29
CA GLY A 209 -2.46 -8.42 18.82
C GLY A 209 -1.46 -8.57 19.96
N ALA A 210 -1.44 -7.62 20.91
CA ALA A 210 -0.60 -7.68 22.10
C ALA A 210 -0.93 -8.90 22.97
N LEU A 211 -2.22 -9.14 23.22
CA LEU A 211 -2.69 -10.28 24.01
C LEU A 211 -2.31 -11.61 23.33
N LEU A 212 -2.60 -11.76 22.04
CA LEU A 212 -2.25 -12.95 21.27
C LEU A 212 -0.74 -13.22 21.30
N ALA A 213 0.06 -12.20 21.00
CA ALA A 213 1.52 -12.31 20.99
C ALA A 213 2.08 -12.60 22.40
N TRP A 214 1.52 -12.00 23.45
CA TRP A 214 1.85 -12.31 24.84
C TRP A 214 1.56 -13.77 25.18
N PHE A 215 0.36 -14.27 24.86
CA PHE A 215 -0.04 -15.65 25.12
C PHE A 215 0.88 -16.64 24.38
N LEU A 216 1.16 -16.38 23.10
CA LEU A 216 2.05 -17.20 22.29
C LEU A 216 3.48 -17.15 22.81
N GLY A 217 4.03 -15.97 23.11
CA GLY A 217 5.37 -15.80 23.67
C GLY A 217 5.54 -16.50 25.01
N ALA A 218 4.55 -16.37 25.92
CA ALA A 218 4.55 -17.07 27.20
C ALA A 218 4.44 -18.60 27.04
N TRP A 219 3.66 -19.06 26.06
CA TRP A 219 3.54 -20.49 25.74
C TRP A 219 4.85 -21.04 25.17
N VAL A 220 5.42 -20.41 24.15
CA VAL A 220 6.72 -20.76 23.54
C VAL A 220 7.81 -20.78 24.60
N GLY A 221 7.92 -19.71 25.39
CA GLY A 221 8.92 -19.59 26.45
C GLY A 221 8.83 -20.71 27.49
N ARG A 222 7.63 -21.11 27.90
CA ARG A 222 7.43 -22.27 28.79
C ARG A 222 7.83 -23.58 28.12
N THR A 223 7.47 -23.73 26.86
CA THR A 223 7.67 -24.99 26.14
C THR A 223 9.16 -25.23 25.91
N LEU A 224 9.90 -24.16 25.62
CA LEU A 224 11.35 -24.17 25.48
C LEU A 224 12.12 -24.09 26.81
N ALA A 225 11.44 -23.81 27.93
CA ALA A 225 12.06 -23.83 29.26
C ALA A 225 12.62 -25.24 29.53
N GLY A 226 13.96 -25.35 29.61
CA GLY A 226 14.69 -26.61 29.78
C GLY A 226 15.31 -27.19 28.50
N VAL A 227 15.14 -26.53 27.35
CA VAL A 227 15.97 -26.78 26.16
C VAL A 227 17.20 -25.87 26.23
N ALA A 228 18.40 -26.44 26.14
CA ALA A 228 19.63 -25.66 26.09
C ALA A 228 19.55 -24.66 24.93
N GLY A 229 19.74 -23.36 25.21
CA GLY A 229 19.66 -22.30 24.21
C GLY A 229 18.24 -21.85 23.80
N GLY A 230 17.17 -22.48 24.31
CA GLY A 230 15.79 -22.13 23.92
C GLY A 230 15.43 -20.66 24.19
N THR A 231 15.86 -20.11 25.32
CA THR A 231 15.69 -18.67 25.64
C THR A 231 16.51 -17.76 24.74
N ALA A 232 17.68 -18.20 24.28
CA ALA A 232 18.52 -17.43 23.36
C ALA A 232 17.88 -17.36 21.97
N ILE A 233 17.33 -18.48 21.48
CA ILE A 233 16.64 -18.53 20.17
C ILE A 233 15.41 -17.62 20.17
N THR A 234 14.55 -17.70 21.21
CA THR A 234 13.39 -16.80 21.32
C THR A 234 13.82 -15.35 21.50
N GLY A 235 14.91 -15.12 22.24
CA GLY A 235 15.56 -13.82 22.39
C GLY A 235 15.95 -13.21 21.05
N VAL A 236 16.78 -13.92 20.29
CA VAL A 236 17.30 -13.49 18.98
C VAL A 236 16.17 -13.26 17.99
N LEU A 237 15.16 -14.14 17.94
CA LEU A 237 14.05 -13.98 17.00
C LEU A 237 13.16 -12.79 17.34
N THR A 238 12.89 -12.55 18.62
CA THR A 238 12.10 -11.38 19.05
C THR A 238 12.87 -10.07 18.82
N VAL A 239 14.15 -10.04 19.19
CA VAL A 239 15.00 -8.86 18.97
C VAL A 239 15.17 -8.65 17.47
N GLY A 240 15.34 -9.70 16.68
CA GLY A 240 15.39 -9.64 15.22
C GLY A 240 14.10 -9.05 14.64
N MET A 241 12.94 -9.54 15.06
CA MET A 241 11.64 -8.97 14.66
C MET A 241 11.53 -7.49 15.02
N LEU A 242 11.90 -7.12 16.25
CA LEU A 242 11.86 -5.73 16.71
C LEU A 242 12.80 -4.85 15.89
N VAL A 243 14.05 -5.26 15.70
CA VAL A 243 15.06 -4.53 14.92
C VAL A 243 14.65 -4.40 13.46
N MET A 244 13.99 -5.40 12.87
CA MET A 244 13.50 -5.34 11.49
C MET A 244 12.23 -4.50 11.35
N SER A 245 11.40 -4.42 12.40
CA SER A 245 10.16 -3.63 12.41
C SER A 245 10.41 -2.17 12.79
N LEU A 246 11.46 -1.91 13.56
CA LEU A 246 11.78 -0.59 14.09
C LEU A 246 12.01 0.45 12.98
N PRO A 247 12.72 0.16 11.87
CA PRO A 247 12.79 1.07 10.74
C PRO A 247 11.42 1.49 10.24
N ALA A 248 10.46 0.58 10.07
CA ALA A 248 9.11 0.93 9.61
C ALA A 248 8.35 1.78 10.63
N MET A 249 8.54 1.49 11.93
CA MET A 249 7.96 2.30 13.01
C MET A 249 8.53 3.73 13.01
N LEU A 250 9.82 3.89 12.74
CA LEU A 250 10.52 5.17 12.75
C LEU A 250 10.39 5.94 11.43
N MET A 251 10.25 5.23 10.31
CA MET A 251 10.07 5.75 8.96
C MET A 251 8.61 5.99 8.61
N SER A 252 7.68 5.88 9.56
CA SER A 252 6.33 6.38 9.33
C SER A 252 6.36 7.89 9.60
N PRO A 253 6.59 8.75 8.59
CA PRO A 253 6.59 10.19 8.83
C PRO A 253 5.25 10.59 9.45
N PRO A 254 5.23 11.60 10.33
CA PRO A 254 3.96 12.23 10.66
C PRO A 254 3.32 12.66 9.33
N PRO A 255 2.12 12.15 9.01
CA PRO A 255 1.49 12.47 7.74
C PRO A 255 1.33 13.99 7.61
N ASP A 256 1.64 14.53 6.44
CA ASP A 256 1.45 15.94 6.10
C ASP A 256 0.54 16.04 4.85
N PRO A 257 -0.69 16.54 4.99
CA PRO A 257 -1.33 17.01 6.22
C PRO A 257 -1.60 15.88 7.24
N PRO A 258 -1.78 16.21 8.54
CA PRO A 258 -2.09 15.24 9.57
C PRO A 258 -3.26 14.32 9.17
N GLY A 259 -2.98 13.02 9.11
CA GLY A 259 -3.95 12.01 8.70
C GLY A 259 -4.08 11.83 7.18
N ALA A 260 -3.07 12.15 6.38
CA ALA A 260 -2.97 11.78 4.97
C ALA A 260 -2.57 10.30 4.74
N ALA A 261 -1.76 9.74 5.63
CA ALA A 261 -1.32 8.36 5.57
C ALA A 261 -1.61 7.63 6.89
N PRO A 262 -1.89 6.33 6.85
CA PRO A 262 -1.95 5.52 8.06
C PRO A 262 -0.60 5.52 8.77
N TRP A 263 -0.62 5.52 10.10
CA TRP A 263 0.61 5.41 10.92
C TRP A 263 1.38 4.11 10.68
N TRP A 264 0.76 3.12 10.05
CA TRP A 264 1.38 1.87 9.63
C TRP A 264 1.86 1.89 8.17
N GLY A 265 1.75 3.01 7.46
CA GLY A 265 2.20 3.17 6.07
C GLY A 265 3.68 2.79 5.87
N GLY A 266 4.53 2.97 6.89
CA GLY A 266 5.93 2.49 6.86
C GLY A 266 6.08 0.97 6.70
N LEU A 267 5.05 0.17 6.96
CA LEU A 267 5.05 -1.27 6.63
C LEU A 267 5.05 -1.50 5.12
N ALA A 268 4.46 -0.59 4.34
CA ALA A 268 4.48 -0.66 2.89
C ALA A 268 5.87 -0.31 2.34
N TYR A 269 6.52 0.70 2.90
CA TYR A 269 7.90 1.11 2.58
C TYR A 269 8.90 -0.05 2.71
N LEU A 270 8.80 -0.85 3.77
CA LEU A 270 9.68 -2.01 3.96
C LEU A 270 9.27 -3.23 3.11
N GLY A 271 8.25 -3.07 2.27
CA GLY A 271 7.70 -4.07 1.38
C GLY A 271 7.05 -5.26 2.09
N LEU A 272 6.45 -6.13 1.27
CA LEU A 272 5.94 -7.43 1.72
C LEU A 272 7.01 -8.24 2.47
N PHE A 273 8.29 -8.02 2.14
CA PHE A 273 9.42 -8.80 2.61
C PHE A 273 9.58 -8.78 4.14
N THR A 274 9.51 -7.62 4.78
CA THR A 274 9.66 -7.54 6.26
C THR A 274 8.50 -8.18 6.99
N THR A 275 7.28 -7.95 6.51
CA THR A 275 6.06 -8.58 7.03
C THR A 275 6.13 -10.10 6.89
N VAL A 276 6.60 -10.60 5.74
CA VAL A 276 6.78 -12.03 5.49
C VAL A 276 7.90 -12.62 6.36
N LEU A 277 9.03 -11.94 6.52
CA LEU A 277 10.11 -12.40 7.41
C LEU A 277 9.65 -12.46 8.88
N ALA A 278 8.86 -11.49 9.33
CA ALA A 278 8.27 -11.51 10.67
C ALA A 278 7.28 -12.69 10.81
N ALA A 279 6.40 -12.90 9.82
CA ALA A 279 5.48 -14.04 9.80
C ALA A 279 6.24 -15.38 9.82
N LEU A 280 7.31 -15.51 9.04
CA LEU A 280 8.17 -16.69 9.01
C LEU A 280 8.84 -16.97 10.36
N ALA A 281 9.42 -15.96 10.98
CA ALA A 281 10.04 -16.10 12.29
C ALA A 281 9.01 -16.50 13.36
N ALA A 282 7.78 -15.96 13.29
CA ALA A 282 6.68 -16.37 14.16
C ALA A 282 6.29 -17.84 13.95
N LEU A 283 6.12 -18.27 12.69
CA LEU A 283 5.78 -19.66 12.34
C LEU A 283 6.87 -20.64 12.77
N LEU A 284 8.15 -20.29 12.57
CA LEU A 284 9.28 -21.10 12.99
C LEU A 284 9.30 -21.28 14.53
N LEU A 285 9.04 -20.21 15.29
CA LEU A 285 8.93 -20.27 16.74
C LEU A 285 7.80 -21.20 17.20
N LEU A 286 6.64 -21.10 16.57
CA LEU A 286 5.48 -21.95 16.86
C LEU A 286 5.77 -23.42 16.54
N PHE A 287 6.42 -23.70 15.41
CA PHE A 287 6.81 -25.05 15.02
C PHE A 287 7.80 -25.65 16.02
N LEU A 288 8.87 -24.92 16.38
CA LEU A 288 9.88 -25.37 17.35
C LEU A 288 9.25 -25.65 18.71
N ALA A 289 8.37 -24.76 19.20
CA ALA A 289 7.66 -24.97 20.44
C ALA A 289 6.72 -26.18 20.36
N GLY A 290 5.95 -26.33 19.28
CA GLY A 290 5.09 -27.49 19.05
C GLY A 290 5.86 -28.81 19.06
N ALA A 291 6.99 -28.87 18.36
CA ALA A 291 7.87 -30.04 18.33
C ALA A 291 8.37 -30.42 19.74
N VAL A 292 8.76 -29.42 20.54
CA VAL A 292 9.21 -29.65 21.93
C VAL A 292 8.05 -30.10 22.82
N ALA A 293 6.86 -29.51 22.72
CA ALA A 293 5.68 -29.93 23.47
C ALA A 293 5.30 -31.39 23.18
N VAL A 294 5.25 -31.75 21.88
CA VAL A 294 4.98 -33.12 21.43
C VAL A 294 6.03 -34.08 21.99
N SER A 295 7.32 -33.72 21.93
CA SER A 295 8.42 -34.55 22.45
C SER A 295 8.35 -34.81 23.97
N ARG A 296 7.67 -33.95 24.73
CA ARG A 296 7.49 -34.08 26.18
C ARG A 296 6.21 -34.84 26.57
N SER A 297 5.28 -35.04 25.64
CA SER A 297 4.03 -35.75 25.91
C SER A 297 4.28 -37.25 26.20
N ALA A 298 3.47 -37.83 27.10
CA ALA A 298 3.62 -39.22 27.55
C ALA A 298 3.33 -40.25 26.44
N THR A 299 2.45 -39.89 25.50
CA THR A 299 2.15 -40.65 24.28
C THR A 299 3.37 -40.72 23.36
N TRP A 300 4.11 -39.62 23.21
CA TRP A 300 5.33 -39.60 22.39
C TRP A 300 6.51 -40.32 23.05
N ARG A 301 6.56 -40.41 24.38
CA ARG A 301 7.53 -41.28 25.08
C ARG A 301 7.31 -42.77 24.79
N ARG A 302 6.06 -43.21 24.58
CA ARG A 302 5.74 -44.58 24.12
C ARG A 302 6.04 -44.76 22.63
N ALA A 303 5.68 -43.78 21.79
CA ALA A 303 5.99 -43.81 20.36
C ALA A 303 7.50 -43.68 20.05
N ARG A 304 8.30 -43.06 20.94
CA ARG A 304 9.76 -42.94 20.84
C ARG A 304 10.45 -44.29 20.74
N GLY A 305 9.92 -45.36 21.33
CA GLY A 305 10.50 -46.70 21.17
C GLY A 305 10.49 -47.16 19.71
N LEU A 306 9.42 -46.86 18.98
CA LEU A 306 9.24 -47.19 17.56
C LEU A 306 9.91 -46.17 16.63
N ALA A 307 9.77 -44.87 16.94
CA ALA A 307 10.37 -43.79 16.15
C ALA A 307 11.90 -43.72 16.30
N ALA A 308 12.48 -43.97 17.48
CA ALA A 308 13.93 -43.98 17.65
C ALA A 308 14.61 -45.13 16.90
N ALA A 309 13.92 -46.28 16.72
CA ALA A 309 14.38 -47.36 15.86
C ALA A 309 14.39 -46.95 14.37
N ALA A 310 13.39 -46.18 13.93
CA ALA A 310 13.33 -45.63 12.57
C ALA A 310 14.35 -44.49 12.33
N VAL A 311 14.51 -43.56 13.29
CA VAL A 311 15.43 -42.41 13.19
C VAL A 311 16.90 -42.84 13.28
N ARG A 312 17.24 -43.82 14.13
CA ARG A 312 18.62 -44.39 14.16
C ARG A 312 19.00 -45.04 12.84
N ARG A 313 18.05 -45.62 12.10
CA ARG A 313 18.32 -46.24 10.81
C ARG A 313 18.52 -45.20 9.69
N ARG A 314 17.94 -44.00 9.78
CA ARG A 314 18.03 -42.96 8.72
C ARG A 314 18.02 -41.51 9.25
N PRO A 315 19.05 -41.08 10.03
CA PRO A 315 19.11 -39.71 10.56
C PRO A 315 19.18 -38.65 9.44
N ARG A 316 19.81 -38.99 8.31
CA ARG A 316 19.90 -38.12 7.12
C ARG A 316 18.53 -37.80 6.52
N ALA A 317 17.55 -38.72 6.57
CA ALA A 317 16.24 -38.52 5.96
C ALA A 317 15.37 -37.51 6.73
N VAL A 318 15.49 -37.47 8.06
CA VAL A 318 14.72 -36.54 8.90
C VAL A 318 15.26 -35.12 8.80
N PHE A 319 16.60 -34.96 8.84
CA PHE A 319 17.23 -33.66 8.62
C PHE A 319 17.03 -33.17 7.18
N ALA A 320 17.05 -34.05 6.18
CA ALA A 320 16.73 -33.70 4.80
C ALA A 320 15.27 -33.26 4.63
N GLY A 321 14.31 -33.91 5.32
CA GLY A 321 12.90 -33.51 5.28
C GLY A 321 12.66 -32.13 5.90
N LEU A 322 13.27 -31.85 7.06
CA LEU A 322 13.18 -30.53 7.70
C LEU A 322 13.88 -29.45 6.88
N ALA A 323 15.07 -29.76 6.34
CA ALA A 323 15.80 -28.86 5.46
C ALA A 323 15.01 -28.61 4.16
N MET A 324 14.31 -29.60 3.60
CA MET A 324 13.43 -29.40 2.44
C MET A 324 12.22 -28.52 2.77
N VAL A 325 11.59 -28.68 3.94
CA VAL A 325 10.45 -27.82 4.32
C VAL A 325 10.92 -26.39 4.52
N VAL A 326 12.04 -26.18 5.23
CA VAL A 326 12.61 -24.82 5.41
C VAL A 326 13.07 -24.25 4.08
N ALA A 327 13.73 -25.04 3.23
CA ALA A 327 14.15 -24.60 1.89
C ALA A 327 12.96 -24.33 0.97
N ALA A 328 11.87 -25.09 1.05
CA ALA A 328 10.64 -24.84 0.29
C ALA A 328 9.91 -23.59 0.78
N LEU A 329 9.91 -23.33 2.08
CA LEU A 329 9.33 -22.12 2.68
C LEU A 329 10.16 -20.89 2.33
N VAL A 330 11.50 -20.99 2.43
CA VAL A 330 12.44 -19.93 2.00
C VAL A 330 12.36 -19.72 0.50
N ALA A 331 12.26 -20.78 -0.30
CA ALA A 331 12.09 -20.67 -1.75
C ALA A 331 10.75 -20.00 -2.09
N ALA A 332 9.63 -20.40 -1.49
CA ALA A 332 8.32 -19.79 -1.75
C ALA A 332 8.21 -18.30 -1.39
N ILE A 333 9.19 -17.76 -0.66
CA ILE A 333 9.22 -16.40 -0.13
C ILE A 333 10.34 -15.55 -0.72
N ALA A 334 11.50 -16.17 -0.98
CA ALA A 334 12.64 -15.56 -1.65
C ALA A 334 12.56 -15.69 -3.17
N LEU A 335 11.65 -16.51 -3.71
CA LEU A 335 11.10 -16.31 -5.03
C LEU A 335 10.19 -15.10 -4.89
N PRO A 336 10.63 -13.89 -5.30
CA PRO A 336 9.68 -12.80 -5.42
C PRO A 336 8.52 -13.33 -6.27
N SER A 337 7.29 -12.98 -5.90
CA SER A 337 6.14 -13.16 -6.79
C SER A 337 6.28 -12.34 -8.08
N SER A 338 7.39 -11.62 -8.27
CA SER A 338 7.89 -11.30 -9.60
C SER A 338 8.00 -12.62 -10.36
N PRO A 339 7.23 -12.83 -11.43
CA PRO A 339 7.52 -13.89 -12.37
C PRO A 339 8.82 -13.52 -13.08
N THR A 340 9.96 -13.57 -12.40
CA THR A 340 11.23 -13.95 -13.00
C THR A 340 11.16 -15.46 -13.26
N ALA A 341 10.12 -15.89 -13.97
CA ALA A 341 10.32 -16.95 -14.92
C ALA A 341 11.54 -16.48 -15.71
N LEU A 342 12.64 -17.25 -15.68
CA LEU A 342 13.66 -17.16 -16.72
C LEU A 342 12.88 -16.91 -18.01
N PRO A 343 13.05 -15.76 -18.70
CA PRO A 343 12.13 -15.34 -19.73
C PRO A 343 12.05 -16.50 -20.70
N ALA A 344 10.96 -17.26 -20.61
CA ALA A 344 10.73 -18.35 -21.52
C ALA A 344 10.70 -17.63 -22.84
N VAL A 345 11.64 -17.94 -23.73
CA VAL A 345 11.78 -17.24 -25.01
C VAL A 345 10.42 -17.32 -25.68
N ARG A 346 9.64 -16.23 -25.57
CA ARG A 346 8.27 -16.22 -26.06
C ARG A 346 8.38 -16.18 -27.56
N ALA A 347 7.59 -17.03 -28.22
CA ALA A 347 7.59 -17.12 -29.66
C ALA A 347 7.25 -15.75 -30.25
N ALA A 348 7.80 -15.45 -31.43
CA ALA A 348 7.45 -14.25 -32.14
C ALA A 348 5.94 -14.25 -32.46
N CYS A 349 5.31 -13.08 -32.41
CA CYS A 349 3.88 -12.92 -32.61
C CYS A 349 3.57 -11.89 -33.72
N ARG A 350 2.42 -12.07 -34.37
CA ARG A 350 1.87 -11.16 -35.38
C ARG A 350 0.59 -10.53 -34.83
N PRO A 351 0.68 -9.42 -34.09
CA PRO A 351 -0.50 -8.75 -33.56
C PRO A 351 -1.39 -8.23 -34.70
N ALA A 352 -2.68 -8.10 -34.43
CA ALA A 352 -3.59 -7.44 -35.37
C ALA A 352 -3.20 -5.96 -35.53
N PRO A 353 -3.37 -5.36 -36.72
CA PRO A 353 -3.14 -3.93 -36.91
C PRO A 353 -4.05 -3.09 -36.00
N GLY A 354 -3.54 -1.94 -35.55
CA GLY A 354 -4.25 -0.99 -34.71
C GLY A 354 -3.96 -1.12 -33.22
N VAL A 355 -4.80 -0.46 -32.43
CA VAL A 355 -4.67 -0.41 -30.97
C VAL A 355 -5.06 -1.78 -30.38
N PRO A 356 -4.32 -2.31 -29.38
CA PRO A 356 -4.71 -3.52 -28.68
C PRO A 356 -6.12 -3.40 -28.08
N ALA A 357 -6.77 -4.53 -27.86
CA ALA A 357 -8.07 -4.54 -27.19
C ALA A 357 -7.96 -3.89 -25.81
N GLU A 358 -8.96 -3.07 -25.46
CA GLU A 358 -9.04 -2.47 -24.13
C GLU A 358 -9.24 -3.56 -23.07
N ALA A 359 -8.49 -3.47 -21.98
CA ALA A 359 -8.62 -4.42 -20.89
C ALA A 359 -9.98 -4.23 -20.18
N PRO A 360 -10.59 -5.28 -19.62
CA PRO A 360 -11.81 -5.14 -18.84
C PRO A 360 -11.60 -4.18 -17.65
N ALA A 361 -12.59 -3.35 -17.35
CA ALA A 361 -12.51 -2.37 -16.25
C ALA A 361 -12.11 -2.98 -14.89
N ALA A 362 -12.49 -4.24 -14.64
CA ALA A 362 -12.10 -4.96 -13.43
C ALA A 362 -10.59 -5.21 -13.30
N GLN A 363 -9.82 -5.20 -14.40
CA GLN A 363 -8.37 -5.36 -14.40
C GLN A 363 -7.62 -4.03 -14.37
N THR A 364 -8.28 -2.93 -14.71
CA THR A 364 -7.66 -1.61 -14.80
C THR A 364 -8.07 -0.68 -13.66
N ARG A 365 -9.13 -0.99 -12.92
CA ARG A 365 -9.70 -0.15 -11.84
C ARG A 365 -8.64 0.47 -10.92
N ASP A 366 -7.66 -0.33 -10.49
CA ASP A 366 -6.64 0.08 -9.53
C ASP A 366 -5.26 0.28 -10.18
N SER A 367 -5.19 0.20 -11.51
CA SER A 367 -3.95 0.34 -12.24
C SER A 367 -3.54 1.80 -12.36
N LEU A 368 -2.24 2.03 -12.23
CA LEU A 368 -1.62 3.32 -12.46
C LEU A 368 -1.07 3.45 -13.88
N LEU A 369 -1.24 2.44 -14.73
CA LEU A 369 -0.67 2.44 -16.08
C LEU A 369 -1.72 2.82 -17.12
N ALA A 370 -1.44 3.84 -17.91
CA ALA A 370 -2.25 4.22 -19.07
C ALA A 370 -1.37 4.37 -20.30
N HIS A 371 -1.89 4.05 -21.48
CA HIS A 371 -1.22 4.28 -22.76
C HIS A 371 -1.98 5.31 -23.57
N VAL A 372 -1.27 6.33 -24.06
CA VAL A 372 -1.75 7.22 -25.12
C VAL A 372 -1.18 6.70 -26.44
N TYR A 373 -2.02 6.09 -27.27
CA TYR A 373 -1.65 5.56 -28.58
C TYR A 373 -1.64 6.64 -29.64
N VAL A 374 -0.58 6.68 -30.43
CA VAL A 374 -0.26 7.72 -31.39
C VAL A 374 0.00 7.12 -32.77
N ASP A 375 -0.54 7.76 -33.80
CA ASP A 375 -0.33 7.41 -35.19
C ASP A 375 1.17 7.54 -35.51
N PRO A 376 1.84 6.50 -36.06
CA PRO A 376 3.23 6.59 -36.50
C PRO A 376 3.51 7.72 -37.50
N ALA A 377 2.49 8.18 -38.24
CA ALA A 377 2.59 9.30 -39.17
C ALA A 377 2.57 10.68 -38.49
N SER A 378 2.35 10.75 -37.17
CA SER A 378 2.31 12.02 -36.44
C SER A 378 3.62 12.80 -36.60
N THR A 379 3.51 14.11 -36.73
CA THR A 379 4.65 15.03 -36.83
C THR A 379 5.33 15.22 -35.47
N PRO A 380 6.59 15.73 -35.43
CA PRO A 380 7.24 16.10 -34.17
C PRO A 380 6.41 17.10 -33.34
N ASP A 381 5.77 18.08 -33.99
CA ASP A 381 4.98 19.10 -33.30
C ASP A 381 3.73 18.50 -32.65
N GLU A 382 3.03 17.60 -33.34
CA GLU A 382 1.89 16.87 -32.76
C GLU A 382 2.31 16.02 -31.55
N ARG A 383 3.45 15.33 -31.63
CA ARG A 383 3.99 14.57 -30.49
C ARG A 383 4.38 15.47 -29.31
N ASN A 384 4.93 16.65 -29.58
CA ASN A 384 5.24 17.63 -28.53
C ASN A 384 3.94 18.15 -27.87
N LEU A 385 2.90 18.41 -28.66
CA LEU A 385 1.57 18.79 -28.15
C LEU A 385 0.93 17.69 -27.29
N ILE A 386 1.06 16.43 -27.69
CA ILE A 386 0.59 15.27 -26.90
C ILE A 386 1.38 15.15 -25.60
N THR A 387 2.71 15.23 -25.65
CA THR A 387 3.57 15.19 -24.45
C THR A 387 3.20 16.30 -23.47
N ALA A 388 3.02 17.51 -24.00
CA ALA A 388 2.57 18.66 -23.24
C ALA A 388 1.18 18.46 -22.63
N ALA A 389 0.25 17.89 -23.39
CA ALA A 389 -1.09 17.56 -22.90
C ALA A 389 -1.05 16.54 -21.76
N ILE A 390 -0.24 15.48 -21.87
CA ILE A 390 -0.04 14.52 -20.78
C ILE A 390 0.42 15.25 -19.52
N ARG A 391 1.44 16.12 -19.62
CA ARG A 391 1.95 16.91 -18.48
C ARG A 391 0.89 17.86 -17.91
N ARG A 392 0.12 18.54 -18.76
CA ARG A 392 -0.96 19.45 -18.37
C ARG A 392 -2.15 18.76 -17.72
N SER A 393 -2.31 17.45 -17.89
CA SER A 393 -3.43 16.73 -17.29
C SER A 393 -3.31 16.58 -15.78
N TRP A 394 -2.10 16.78 -15.22
CA TRP A 394 -1.74 16.49 -13.82
C TRP A 394 -2.04 15.05 -13.39
N ALA A 395 -2.44 14.19 -14.34
CA ALA A 395 -2.83 12.83 -14.07
C ALA A 395 -1.63 11.93 -13.82
N GLY A 396 -0.44 12.32 -14.27
CA GLY A 396 0.75 11.49 -14.24
C GLY A 396 1.91 12.01 -15.07
N GLY A 397 2.99 11.23 -15.11
CA GLY A 397 4.17 11.48 -15.93
C GLY A 397 4.24 10.53 -17.12
N THR A 398 4.96 10.92 -18.18
CA THR A 398 5.34 10.00 -19.26
C THR A 398 6.83 9.70 -19.23
N GLN A 399 7.19 8.44 -19.47
CA GLN A 399 8.58 7.98 -19.57
C GLN A 399 9.19 8.18 -20.98
N GLY A 400 8.48 8.90 -21.86
CA GLY A 400 8.82 9.08 -23.26
C GLY A 400 7.99 8.19 -24.17
N MET A 401 8.01 8.46 -25.47
CA MET A 401 7.28 7.65 -26.44
C MET A 401 7.99 6.31 -26.65
N VAL A 402 7.22 5.24 -26.80
CA VAL A 402 7.70 3.91 -27.17
C VAL A 402 7.34 3.68 -28.64
N TRP A 403 8.36 3.63 -29.49
CA TRP A 403 8.23 3.42 -30.94
C TRP A 403 9.13 2.29 -31.47
N GLU A 404 10.12 1.85 -30.70
CA GLU A 404 11.08 0.83 -31.15
C GLU A 404 10.52 -0.59 -30.96
N PRO A 405 10.39 -1.40 -32.03
CA PRO A 405 9.83 -2.75 -31.91
C PRO A 405 10.63 -3.71 -31.02
N GLY A 406 11.90 -3.39 -30.78
CA GLY A 406 12.80 -4.15 -29.90
C GLY A 406 12.68 -3.78 -28.42
N ALA A 407 12.04 -2.65 -28.09
CA ALA A 407 11.83 -2.22 -26.71
C ALA A 407 10.98 -3.24 -25.95
N THR A 408 11.26 -3.43 -24.67
CA THR A 408 10.55 -4.42 -23.85
C THR A 408 9.09 -4.05 -23.71
N GLU A 409 8.81 -2.77 -23.47
CA GLU A 409 7.48 -2.18 -23.34
C GLU A 409 6.65 -2.36 -24.61
N PHE A 410 7.27 -2.20 -25.79
CA PHE A 410 6.61 -2.42 -27.08
C PHE A 410 6.22 -3.90 -27.24
N ARG A 411 7.15 -4.82 -26.93
CA ARG A 411 6.90 -6.26 -27.02
C ARG A 411 5.88 -6.74 -26.00
N ASP A 412 5.90 -6.20 -24.78
CA ASP A 412 4.93 -6.52 -23.73
C ASP A 412 3.53 -6.07 -24.13
N THR A 413 3.42 -4.87 -24.71
CA THR A 413 2.13 -4.31 -25.15
C THR A 413 1.48 -5.09 -26.29
N TYR A 414 2.28 -5.59 -27.24
CA TYR A 414 1.76 -6.18 -28.48
C TYR A 414 1.88 -7.70 -28.57
N CYS A 415 2.83 -8.31 -27.85
CA CYS A 415 3.16 -9.73 -27.95
C CYS A 415 3.46 -10.38 -26.58
N ASP A 416 3.00 -9.77 -25.49
CA ASP A 416 3.27 -10.19 -24.11
C ASP A 416 4.77 -10.52 -23.87
N GLY A 417 5.69 -9.76 -24.47
CA GLY A 417 7.14 -9.90 -24.32
C GLY A 417 7.82 -10.75 -25.40
N GLY A 418 7.05 -11.37 -26.30
CA GLY A 418 7.56 -12.00 -27.51
C GLY A 418 8.04 -10.99 -28.56
N PRO A 419 8.96 -11.35 -29.47
CA PRO A 419 9.32 -10.49 -30.59
C PRO A 419 8.11 -10.18 -31.49
N VAL A 420 7.95 -8.92 -31.89
CA VAL A 420 6.94 -8.53 -32.89
C VAL A 420 7.51 -8.77 -34.28
N HIS A 421 6.78 -9.48 -35.14
CA HIS A 421 7.19 -9.66 -36.55
C HIS A 421 7.27 -8.30 -37.27
N SER A 422 8.35 -8.06 -38.01
CA SER A 422 8.62 -6.77 -38.67
C SER A 422 7.53 -6.32 -39.64
N GLU A 423 6.84 -7.27 -40.29
CA GLU A 423 5.72 -7.00 -41.19
C GLU A 423 4.47 -6.45 -40.48
N ALA A 424 4.31 -6.73 -39.17
CA ALA A 424 3.19 -6.23 -38.38
C ALA A 424 3.45 -4.81 -37.85
N VAL A 425 4.72 -4.44 -37.64
CA VAL A 425 5.13 -3.17 -37.01
C VAL A 425 4.51 -1.94 -37.69
N ALA A 426 4.44 -1.93 -39.02
CA ALA A 426 3.92 -0.79 -39.78
C ALA A 426 2.43 -0.50 -39.50
N GLY A 427 1.68 -1.50 -39.00
CA GLY A 427 0.27 -1.37 -38.66
C GLY A 427 0.01 -1.08 -37.18
N LEU A 428 1.04 -0.93 -36.35
CA LEU A 428 0.90 -0.75 -34.90
C LEU A 428 1.16 0.71 -34.52
N PRO A 429 0.31 1.31 -33.66
CA PRO A 429 0.55 2.65 -33.17
C PRO A 429 1.78 2.71 -32.24
N TYR A 430 2.43 3.87 -32.21
CA TYR A 430 3.34 4.19 -31.11
C TYR A 430 2.54 4.52 -29.86
N PHE A 431 3.16 4.58 -28.69
CA PHE A 431 2.43 5.00 -27.49
C PHE A 431 3.31 5.70 -26.49
N PHE A 432 2.71 6.59 -25.70
CA PHE A 432 3.30 7.10 -24.47
C PHE A 432 2.79 6.24 -23.31
N PRO A 433 3.65 5.46 -22.62
CA PRO A 433 3.34 5.00 -21.28
C PRO A 433 3.20 6.22 -20.37
N VAL A 434 2.08 6.26 -19.67
CA VAL A 434 1.74 7.26 -18.67
C VAL A 434 1.55 6.53 -17.36
N GLU A 435 2.37 6.90 -16.38
CA GLU A 435 2.24 6.47 -15.00
C GLU A 435 1.39 7.50 -14.26
N LEU A 436 0.17 7.11 -13.93
CA LEU A 436 -0.81 7.93 -13.25
C LEU A 436 -0.42 8.12 -11.78
N GLY A 437 -0.71 9.29 -11.22
CA GLY A 437 -0.58 9.55 -9.78
C GLY A 437 -1.53 8.68 -8.96
N VAL A 438 -2.78 8.57 -9.42
CA VAL A 438 -3.78 7.58 -8.98
C VAL A 438 -4.62 7.09 -10.14
N ALA A 439 -5.16 5.88 -10.03
CA ALA A 439 -6.01 5.29 -11.06
C ALA A 439 -7.24 6.17 -11.41
N SER A 440 -7.74 6.94 -10.44
CA SER A 440 -8.85 7.89 -10.63
C SER A 440 -8.53 9.06 -11.57
N ASP A 441 -7.26 9.32 -11.87
CA ASP A 441 -6.86 10.43 -12.75
C ASP A 441 -6.99 10.10 -14.24
N PHE A 442 -7.22 8.83 -14.59
CA PHE A 442 -7.34 8.40 -15.98
C PHE A 442 -8.37 9.20 -16.81
N PRO A 443 -9.58 9.53 -16.32
CA PRO A 443 -10.53 10.37 -17.06
C PRO A 443 -10.00 11.78 -17.35
N ALA A 444 -9.16 12.36 -16.49
CA ALA A 444 -8.54 13.65 -16.75
C ALA A 444 -7.54 13.57 -17.90
N LEU A 445 -6.71 12.50 -17.92
CA LEU A 445 -5.81 12.22 -19.04
C LEU A 445 -6.59 12.07 -20.36
N VAL A 446 -7.66 11.26 -20.36
CA VAL A 446 -8.52 11.09 -21.54
C VAL A 446 -9.08 12.44 -21.99
N GLN A 447 -9.63 13.24 -21.09
CA GLN A 447 -10.22 14.53 -21.46
C GLN A 447 -9.20 15.54 -22.02
N GLU A 448 -7.95 15.47 -21.59
CA GLU A 448 -6.88 16.36 -22.03
C GLU A 448 -6.27 15.95 -23.37
N VAL A 449 -6.17 14.65 -23.62
CA VAL A 449 -5.39 14.08 -24.73
C VAL A 449 -6.28 13.55 -25.86
N GLN A 450 -7.48 13.07 -25.55
CA GLN A 450 -8.39 12.51 -26.54
C GLN A 450 -8.83 13.58 -27.54
N GLY A 451 -8.63 13.30 -28.83
CA GLY A 451 -8.99 14.21 -29.92
C GLY A 451 -7.89 15.17 -30.35
N LEU A 452 -6.72 15.14 -29.71
CA LEU A 452 -5.55 15.82 -30.26
C LEU A 452 -5.11 15.17 -31.57
N PRO A 453 -4.57 15.95 -32.53
CA PRO A 453 -4.00 15.40 -33.76
C PRO A 453 -2.93 14.34 -33.46
N GLY A 454 -2.99 13.22 -34.18
CA GLY A 454 -2.11 12.07 -33.99
C GLY A 454 -2.53 11.08 -32.90
N VAL A 455 -3.43 11.43 -31.97
CA VAL A 455 -3.91 10.49 -30.94
C VAL A 455 -4.96 9.55 -31.52
N VAL A 456 -4.67 8.25 -31.49
CA VAL A 456 -5.56 7.19 -32.01
C VAL A 456 -6.49 6.68 -30.91
N ALA A 457 -5.96 6.49 -29.69
CA ALA A 457 -6.72 6.05 -28.53
C ALA A 457 -6.00 6.38 -27.23
N VAL A 458 -6.74 6.47 -26.13
CA VAL A 458 -6.20 6.51 -24.77
C VAL A 458 -6.80 5.33 -24.02
N GLN A 459 -5.96 4.45 -23.47
CA GLN A 459 -6.42 3.23 -22.80
C GLN A 459 -5.81 3.08 -21.42
N HIS A 460 -6.62 2.63 -20.47
CA HIS A 460 -6.17 2.17 -19.16
C HIS A 460 -5.59 0.76 -19.31
N LYS A 461 -4.42 0.50 -18.75
CA LYS A 461 -3.72 -0.79 -18.85
C LYS A 461 -3.72 -1.51 -17.51
N PRO A 462 -3.73 -2.85 -17.46
CA PRO A 462 -3.48 -3.58 -16.22
C PRO A 462 -2.09 -3.28 -15.66
N ALA A 463 -1.94 -3.36 -14.34
CA ALA A 463 -0.69 -3.16 -13.62
C ALA A 463 0.28 -4.36 -13.74
#